data_AF-A0A8H7SVC3-F1
#
_entry.id   AF-A0A8H7SVC3-F1
#
_cell.length_a   1.000
_cell.length_b   1.000
_cell.length_c   1.000
_cell.angle_alpha   90.00
_cell.angle_beta   90.00
_cell.angle_gamma   90.00
#
_symmetry.space_group_name_H-M   'P 1'
#
loop_
_entity.id
_entity.type
_entity.pdbx_description
1 polymer ?
#
loop_
_entity_poly.entity_id
_entity_poly.type
_entity_poly.pdbx_seq_one_letter_code
_entity_poly.pdbx_strand_id
1 'polypeptide(L)'
;MNQIDVTIAHLLLASTPVVSLPAAIYYIRKGLVWFYERKQKKEEANLIKLRKEQKGKLEELKKMTSYYSTQSLLERYDEALTKKKQEALKQEKLQQELRQRKPVSMPMRSMQPNTQRPFPPTQQQQQQMHQQQQQQQPILPPPRTEPQWYDKIIDALVGDAGPETKYALICAHCFNHNGLVAKEEFDTIQYICPRCKQFNPSRKSKKAAIDQVVESTQEKNKENDLSVVEEEDPEQVIEKLKAQIESDKEETIGARVRQRHIEEE
;
A
#
# COMPACT_ATOMS: atom_id res chain seq x y z
N MET A 1 -9.70 90.02 5.70
CA MET A 1 -10.08 88.61 5.51
C MET A 1 -11.25 88.33 6.45
N ASN A 2 -12.40 87.92 5.91
CA ASN A 2 -13.65 87.93 6.64
C ASN A 2 -13.74 86.71 7.58
N GLN A 3 -14.40 86.89 8.73
CA GLN A 3 -14.60 85.84 9.73
C GLN A 3 -15.32 84.60 9.17
N ILE A 4 -16.10 84.81 8.10
CA ILE A 4 -16.81 83.78 7.32
C ILE A 4 -15.83 82.83 6.59
N ASP A 5 -14.74 83.37 6.03
CA ASP A 5 -13.74 82.57 5.31
C ASP A 5 -13.03 81.58 6.26
N VAL A 6 -12.81 81.99 7.50
CA VAL A 6 -12.20 81.17 8.56
C VAL A 6 -13.13 80.04 8.99
N THR A 7 -14.42 80.32 9.19
CA THR A 7 -15.41 79.29 9.53
C THR A 7 -15.60 78.27 8.40
N ILE A 8 -15.59 78.70 7.14
CA ILE A 8 -15.65 77.81 5.98
C ILE A 8 -14.39 76.94 5.92
N ALA A 9 -13.21 77.51 6.16
CA ALA A 9 -11.96 76.76 6.18
C ALA A 9 -11.95 75.65 7.25
N HIS A 10 -12.44 75.93 8.46
CA HIS A 10 -12.56 74.91 9.51
C HIS A 10 -13.59 73.82 9.17
N LEU A 11 -14.71 74.17 8.54
CA LEU A 11 -15.73 73.21 8.10
C LEU A 11 -15.20 72.30 6.97
N LEU A 12 -14.49 72.88 6.00
CA LEU A 12 -13.84 72.11 4.93
C LEU A 12 -12.79 71.16 5.49
N LEU A 13 -11.91 71.65 6.38
CA LEU A 13 -10.88 70.84 7.02
C LEU A 13 -11.49 69.68 7.83
N ALA A 14 -12.56 69.94 8.59
CA ALA A 14 -13.27 68.91 9.35
C ALA A 14 -14.01 67.88 8.47
N SER A 15 -14.51 68.28 7.29
CA SER A 15 -15.22 67.39 6.37
C SER A 15 -14.31 66.48 5.54
N THR A 16 -13.06 66.89 5.30
CA THR A 16 -12.06 66.12 4.54
C THR A 16 -11.88 64.68 5.02
N PRO A 17 -11.66 64.38 6.32
CA PRO A 17 -11.50 63.00 6.78
C PRO A 17 -12.78 62.17 6.63
N VAL A 18 -13.96 62.82 6.72
CA VAL A 18 -15.26 62.13 6.59
C VAL A 18 -15.49 61.62 5.17
N VAL A 19 -14.99 62.34 4.16
CA VAL A 19 -15.11 61.94 2.75
C VAL A 19 -13.91 61.10 2.29
N SER A 20 -12.71 61.41 2.76
CA SER A 20 -11.50 60.72 2.32
C SER A 20 -11.39 59.30 2.86
N LEU A 21 -11.86 59.04 4.10
CA LEU A 21 -11.74 57.72 4.72
C LEU A 21 -12.59 56.66 3.99
N PRO A 22 -13.89 56.86 3.67
CA PRO A 22 -14.66 55.90 2.88
C PRO A 22 -14.12 55.71 1.47
N ALA A 23 -13.64 56.79 0.83
CA ALA A 23 -13.01 56.72 -0.48
C ALA A 23 -11.73 55.87 -0.44
N ALA A 24 -10.85 56.14 0.53
CA ALA A 24 -9.62 55.37 0.73
C ALA A 24 -9.91 53.89 0.99
N ILE A 25 -10.88 53.56 1.86
CA ILE A 25 -11.30 52.18 2.13
C ILE A 25 -11.79 51.51 0.84
N TYR A 26 -12.59 52.20 0.02
CA TYR A 26 -13.06 51.68 -1.26
C TYR A 26 -11.90 51.37 -2.23
N TYR A 27 -10.95 52.30 -2.39
CA TYR A 27 -9.80 52.09 -3.27
C TYR A 27 -8.86 50.99 -2.75
N ILE A 28 -8.62 50.92 -1.44
CA ILE A 28 -7.80 49.86 -0.83
C ILE A 28 -8.47 48.50 -1.06
N ARG A 29 -9.77 48.36 -0.78
CA ARG A 29 -10.50 47.10 -1.01
C ARG A 29 -10.43 46.69 -2.49
N LYS A 30 -10.64 47.64 -3.40
CA LYS A 30 -10.59 47.39 -4.85
C LYS A 30 -9.18 46.99 -5.30
N GLY A 31 -8.15 47.63 -4.76
CA GLY A 31 -6.75 47.31 -5.01
C GLY A 31 -6.37 45.92 -4.50
N LEU A 32 -6.81 45.56 -3.28
CA LEU A 32 -6.58 44.22 -2.72
C LEU A 32 -7.24 43.15 -3.57
N VAL A 33 -8.53 43.29 -3.90
CA VAL A 33 -9.25 42.31 -4.75
C VAL A 33 -8.54 42.15 -6.10
N TRP A 34 -8.19 43.25 -6.77
CA TRP A 34 -7.46 43.20 -8.03
C TRP A 34 -6.09 42.52 -7.89
N PHE A 35 -5.36 42.78 -6.81
CA PHE A 35 -4.06 42.19 -6.55
C PHE A 35 -4.15 40.68 -6.30
N TYR A 36 -5.09 40.24 -5.47
CA TYR A 36 -5.30 38.82 -5.18
C TYR A 36 -5.81 38.07 -6.40
N GLU A 37 -6.74 38.63 -7.17
CA GLU A 37 -7.18 38.04 -8.45
C GLU A 37 -6.02 37.92 -9.44
N ARG A 38 -5.18 38.96 -9.54
CA ARG A 38 -4.00 38.93 -10.43
C ARG A 38 -2.98 37.89 -9.97
N LYS A 39 -2.81 37.71 -8.67
CA LYS A 39 -1.93 36.67 -8.11
C LYS A 39 -2.48 35.27 -8.37
N GLN A 40 -3.76 35.03 -8.09
CA GLN A 40 -4.44 33.75 -8.34
C GLN A 40 -4.36 33.35 -9.81
N LYS A 41 -4.64 34.27 -10.73
CA LYS A 41 -4.55 34.02 -12.18
C LYS A 41 -3.16 33.58 -12.65
N LYS A 42 -2.09 34.08 -12.01
CA LYS A 42 -0.71 33.65 -12.34
C LYS A 42 -0.45 32.21 -11.91
N GLU A 43 -0.91 31.82 -10.73
CA GLU A 43 -0.76 30.47 -10.20
C GLU A 43 -1.59 29.47 -11.03
N GLU A 44 -2.84 29.82 -11.36
CA GLU A 44 -3.70 29.03 -12.24
C GLU A 44 -3.07 28.85 -13.63
N ALA A 45 -2.55 29.93 -14.22
CA ALA A 45 -1.88 29.86 -15.52
C ALA A 45 -0.64 28.95 -15.49
N ASN A 46 0.14 28.96 -14.41
CA ASN A 46 1.30 28.09 -14.25
C ASN A 46 0.88 26.61 -14.11
N LEU A 47 -0.17 26.31 -13.32
CA LEU A 47 -0.71 24.96 -13.21
C LEU A 47 -1.25 24.43 -14.55
N ILE A 48 -1.94 25.29 -15.31
CA ILE A 48 -2.42 24.94 -16.65
C ILE A 48 -1.24 24.65 -17.58
N LYS A 49 -0.17 25.44 -17.51
CA LYS A 49 1.06 25.23 -18.29
C LYS A 49 1.72 23.88 -17.94
N LEU A 50 1.94 23.59 -16.66
CA LEU A 50 2.55 22.33 -16.21
C LEU A 50 1.71 21.11 -16.60
N ARG A 51 0.38 21.19 -16.47
CA ARG A 51 -0.52 20.11 -16.92
C ARG A 51 -0.45 19.90 -18.43
N LYS A 52 -0.32 20.99 -19.21
CA LYS A 52 -0.16 20.90 -20.67
C LYS A 52 1.17 20.22 -21.03
N GLU A 53 2.26 20.56 -20.35
CA GLU A 53 3.56 19.89 -20.53
C GLU A 53 3.50 18.40 -20.17
N GLN A 54 2.86 18.03 -19.05
CA GLN A 54 2.63 16.63 -18.68
C GLN A 54 1.84 15.87 -19.75
N LYS A 55 0.73 16.46 -20.25
CA LYS A 55 -0.06 15.84 -21.32
C LYS A 55 0.73 15.69 -22.62
N GLY A 56 1.54 16.69 -22.98
CA GLY A 56 2.41 16.61 -24.16
C GLY A 56 3.43 15.47 -24.07
N LYS A 57 4.08 15.30 -22.90
CA LYS A 57 4.99 14.16 -22.67
C LYS A 57 4.25 12.82 -22.71
N LEU A 58 3.05 12.76 -22.15
CA LEU A 58 2.21 11.57 -22.22
C LEU A 58 1.86 11.21 -23.68
N GLU A 59 1.50 12.20 -24.49
CA GLU A 59 1.21 12.01 -25.92
C GLU A 59 2.45 11.55 -26.69
N GLU A 60 3.62 12.11 -26.39
CA GLU A 60 4.89 11.69 -26.97
C GLU A 60 5.21 10.24 -26.61
N LEU A 61 5.09 9.86 -25.34
CA LEU A 61 5.28 8.48 -24.90
C LEU A 61 4.26 7.54 -25.53
N LYS A 62 2.98 7.92 -25.62
CA LYS A 62 1.94 7.13 -26.30
C LYS A 62 2.22 6.94 -27.79
N LYS A 63 2.79 7.96 -28.44
CA LYS A 63 3.19 7.88 -29.85
C LYS A 63 4.37 6.92 -30.03
N MET A 64 5.41 7.03 -29.20
CA MET A 64 6.60 6.17 -29.28
C MET A 64 6.30 4.71 -28.91
N THR A 65 5.39 4.49 -27.96
CA THR A 65 4.97 3.14 -27.52
C THR A 65 3.91 2.52 -28.43
N SER A 66 3.53 3.18 -29.54
CA SER A 66 2.44 2.74 -30.42
C SER A 66 1.09 2.49 -29.71
N TYR A 67 0.87 3.13 -28.56
CA TYR A 67 -0.27 2.93 -27.67
C TYR A 67 -1.63 3.10 -28.40
N TYR A 68 -1.75 4.13 -29.24
CA TYR A 68 -2.98 4.35 -30.01
C TYR A 68 -3.25 3.24 -31.03
N SER A 69 -2.19 2.61 -31.56
CA SER A 69 -2.31 1.49 -32.49
C SER A 69 -2.93 0.27 -31.77
N THR A 70 -2.36 -0.12 -30.63
CA THR A 70 -2.87 -1.25 -29.84
C THR A 70 -4.25 -0.97 -29.25
N GLN A 71 -4.50 0.25 -28.78
CA GLN A 71 -5.82 0.65 -28.27
C GLN A 71 -6.90 0.59 -29.36
N SER A 72 -6.63 1.11 -30.56
CA SER A 72 -7.59 1.06 -31.67
C SER A 72 -7.92 -0.37 -32.11
N LEU A 73 -6.96 -1.29 -31.94
CA LEU A 73 -7.19 -2.69 -32.23
C LEU A 73 -8.10 -3.31 -31.16
N LEU A 74 -7.82 -3.08 -29.87
CA LEU A 74 -8.69 -3.52 -28.77
C LEU A 74 -10.12 -3.01 -28.94
N GLU A 75 -10.29 -1.73 -29.24
CA GLU A 75 -11.60 -1.11 -29.38
C GLU A 75 -12.41 -1.73 -30.52
N ARG A 76 -11.77 -2.06 -31.65
CA ARG A 76 -12.40 -2.81 -32.75
C ARG A 76 -12.83 -4.22 -32.32
N TYR A 77 -12.04 -4.90 -31.49
CA TYR A 77 -12.41 -6.22 -30.97
C TYR A 77 -13.57 -6.12 -29.97
N ASP A 78 -13.55 -5.15 -29.06
CA ASP A 78 -14.63 -4.92 -28.09
C ASP A 78 -15.93 -4.48 -28.77
N GLU A 79 -15.86 -3.65 -29.82
CA GLU A 79 -17.01 -3.30 -30.67
C GLU A 79 -17.59 -4.52 -31.40
N ALA A 80 -16.73 -5.40 -31.93
CA ALA A 80 -17.17 -6.63 -32.57
C ALA A 80 -17.84 -7.58 -31.55
N LEU A 81 -17.27 -7.70 -30.34
CA LEU A 81 -17.85 -8.51 -29.26
C LEU A 81 -19.20 -7.95 -28.79
N THR A 82 -19.32 -6.63 -28.64
CA THR A 82 -20.57 -5.98 -28.25
C THR A 82 -21.65 -6.11 -29.33
N LYS A 83 -21.31 -5.93 -30.62
CA LYS A 83 -22.24 -6.22 -31.73
C LYS A 83 -22.71 -7.66 -31.74
N LYS A 84 -21.78 -8.63 -31.60
CA LYS A 84 -22.11 -10.06 -31.55
C LYS A 84 -23.02 -10.40 -30.36
N LYS A 85 -22.76 -9.77 -29.20
CA LYS A 85 -23.61 -9.91 -28.01
C LYS A 85 -25.01 -9.33 -28.24
N GLN A 86 -25.11 -8.16 -28.87
CA GLN A 86 -26.41 -7.54 -29.21
C GLN A 86 -27.19 -8.38 -30.21
N GLU A 87 -26.54 -8.94 -31.22
CA GLU A 87 -27.15 -9.84 -32.21
C GLU A 87 -27.65 -11.13 -31.56
N ALA A 88 -26.84 -11.76 -30.69
CA ALA A 88 -27.24 -12.94 -29.94
C ALA A 88 -28.44 -12.67 -29.02
N LEU A 89 -28.43 -11.54 -28.31
CA LEU A 89 -29.55 -11.12 -27.47
C LEU A 89 -30.83 -10.89 -28.28
N LYS A 90 -30.69 -10.30 -29.48
CA LYS A 90 -31.82 -10.05 -30.39
C LYS A 90 -32.37 -11.37 -30.95
N GLN A 91 -31.50 -12.32 -31.27
CA GLN A 91 -31.88 -13.65 -31.75
C GLN A 91 -32.56 -14.49 -30.66
N GLU A 92 -32.07 -14.43 -29.41
CA GLU A 92 -32.70 -15.09 -28.26
C GLU A 92 -34.11 -14.53 -28.02
N LYS A 93 -34.27 -13.19 -28.06
CA LYS A 93 -35.56 -12.53 -27.89
C LYS A 93 -36.57 -12.92 -28.98
N LEU A 94 -36.12 -13.01 -30.23
CA LEU A 94 -36.96 -13.46 -31.35
C LEU A 94 -37.37 -14.95 -31.18
N GLN A 95 -36.45 -15.81 -30.73
CA GLN A 95 -36.73 -17.22 -30.50
C GLN A 95 -37.68 -17.46 -29.31
N GLN A 96 -37.59 -16.62 -28.28
CA GLN A 96 -38.52 -16.64 -27.15
C GLN A 96 -39.93 -16.19 -27.57
N GLU A 97 -40.05 -15.20 -28.47
CA GLU A 97 -41.32 -14.77 -29.03
C GLU A 97 -41.95 -15.86 -29.92
N LEU A 98 -41.16 -16.57 -30.73
CA LEU A 98 -41.64 -17.74 -31.49
C LEU A 98 -42.06 -18.90 -30.58
N ARG A 99 -41.36 -19.15 -29.47
CA ARG A 99 -41.73 -20.19 -28.50
C ARG A 99 -43.01 -19.88 -27.72
N GLN A 100 -43.34 -18.62 -27.50
CA GLN A 100 -44.61 -18.23 -26.87
C GLN A 100 -45.82 -18.34 -27.81
N ARG A 101 -45.61 -18.56 -29.12
CA ARG A 101 -46.69 -18.80 -30.08
C ARG A 101 -46.84 -20.28 -30.40
N LYS A 102 -47.47 -21.05 -29.49
CA LYS A 102 -48.45 -22.12 -29.84
C LYS A 102 -49.21 -22.64 -28.61
N PRO A 103 -50.47 -23.09 -28.80
CA PRO A 103 -51.47 -23.22 -27.74
C PRO A 103 -51.54 -24.63 -27.14
N VAL A 104 -52.27 -24.74 -26.02
CA VAL A 104 -53.10 -25.89 -25.55
C VAL A 104 -52.80 -26.39 -24.13
N SER A 105 -53.89 -26.36 -23.36
CA SER A 105 -54.28 -27.06 -22.12
C SER A 105 -53.90 -28.55 -22.06
N MET A 106 -53.41 -29.14 -20.97
CA MET A 106 -54.14 -29.72 -19.81
C MET A 106 -53.10 -30.51 -18.96
N PRO A 107 -53.31 -30.75 -17.65
CA PRO A 107 -52.42 -31.58 -16.83
C PRO A 107 -52.97 -33.00 -16.60
N MET A 108 -52.10 -34.00 -16.46
CA MET A 108 -52.48 -35.21 -15.71
C MET A 108 -51.34 -35.83 -14.89
N ARG A 109 -51.77 -36.64 -13.93
CA ARG A 109 -51.26 -36.89 -12.58
C ARG A 109 -50.85 -38.37 -12.42
N SER A 110 -49.78 -38.59 -11.64
CA SER A 110 -49.41 -39.75 -10.77
C SER A 110 -49.46 -41.22 -11.27
N MET A 111 -48.43 -42.02 -10.94
CA MET A 111 -48.44 -43.04 -9.85
C MET A 111 -47.19 -43.95 -9.88
N GLN A 112 -46.78 -44.39 -8.68
CA GLN A 112 -45.76 -45.40 -8.29
C GLN A 112 -46.27 -46.86 -8.52
N PRO A 113 -45.51 -47.99 -8.38
CA PRO A 113 -44.69 -48.35 -7.20
C PRO A 113 -43.44 -49.26 -7.43
N ASN A 114 -42.93 -49.78 -6.31
CA ASN A 114 -41.57 -50.19 -5.95
C ASN A 114 -41.30 -51.71 -6.05
N THR A 115 -40.07 -52.14 -6.41
CA THR A 115 -39.48 -53.44 -5.99
C THR A 115 -37.94 -53.48 -6.03
N GLN A 116 -37.35 -53.79 -4.87
CA GLN A 116 -36.25 -54.74 -4.58
C GLN A 116 -34.74 -54.36 -4.69
N ARG A 117 -34.09 -54.59 -3.52
CA ARG A 117 -32.73 -55.11 -3.21
C ARG A 117 -31.59 -54.15 -2.80
N PRO A 118 -30.69 -54.61 -1.91
CA PRO A 118 -29.98 -53.78 -0.95
C PRO A 118 -28.53 -53.46 -1.34
N PHE A 119 -28.11 -52.23 -1.12
CA PHE A 119 -26.73 -51.75 -1.23
C PHE A 119 -26.22 -51.28 0.15
N PRO A 120 -24.90 -51.38 0.41
CA PRO A 120 -24.28 -51.07 1.70
C PRO A 120 -24.26 -49.56 2.02
N PRO A 121 -23.91 -49.17 3.26
CA PRO A 121 -24.28 -47.87 3.82
C PRO A 121 -23.36 -46.72 3.38
N THR A 122 -23.99 -45.58 3.14
CA THR A 122 -23.56 -44.23 3.55
C THR A 122 -22.10 -43.85 3.27
N GLN A 123 -21.84 -43.11 2.18
CA GLN A 123 -20.69 -42.19 2.12
C GLN A 123 -20.77 -41.06 1.07
N GLN A 124 -21.97 -40.63 0.66
CA GLN A 124 -22.11 -39.50 -0.28
C GLN A 124 -22.30 -38.12 0.38
N GLN A 125 -22.24 -38.02 1.72
CA GLN A 125 -22.38 -36.73 2.40
C GLN A 125 -21.04 -36.04 2.75
N GLN A 126 -19.89 -36.61 2.37
CA GLN A 126 -18.57 -36.03 2.68
C GLN A 126 -17.85 -35.37 1.49
N GLN A 127 -18.38 -35.46 0.26
CA GLN A 127 -17.72 -34.87 -0.91
C GLN A 127 -18.08 -33.40 -1.21
N GLN A 128 -19.08 -32.81 -0.53
CA GLN A 128 -19.35 -31.36 -0.66
C GLN A 128 -18.58 -30.48 0.34
N MET A 129 -17.95 -31.07 1.36
CA MET A 129 -17.19 -30.33 2.38
C MET A 129 -15.68 -30.24 2.09
N HIS A 130 -15.15 -31.00 1.13
CA HIS A 130 -13.71 -31.03 0.83
C HIS A 130 -13.27 -30.20 -0.38
N GLN A 131 -14.19 -29.64 -1.17
CA GLN A 131 -13.80 -28.78 -2.30
C GLN A 131 -13.74 -27.28 -1.94
N GLN A 132 -14.13 -26.89 -0.72
CA GLN A 132 -14.07 -25.49 -0.29
C GLN A 132 -12.79 -25.12 0.50
N GLN A 133 -11.90 -26.08 0.75
CA GLN A 133 -10.72 -25.85 1.60
C GLN A 133 -9.38 -25.76 0.84
N GLN A 134 -9.36 -25.88 -0.49
CA GLN A 134 -8.12 -25.76 -1.29
C GLN A 134 -7.97 -24.46 -2.09
N GLN A 135 -8.84 -23.46 -1.90
CA GLN A 135 -8.63 -22.11 -2.43
C GLN A 135 -8.73 -21.05 -1.33
N GLN A 136 -8.00 -21.25 -0.24
CA GLN A 136 -7.52 -20.13 0.55
C GLN A 136 -6.08 -19.85 0.13
N GLN A 137 -5.89 -19.46 -1.13
CA GLN A 137 -4.83 -18.49 -1.35
C GLN A 137 -5.29 -17.22 -0.62
N PRO A 138 -4.47 -16.62 0.26
CA PRO A 138 -4.80 -15.30 0.77
C PRO A 138 -5.06 -14.44 -0.46
N ILE A 139 -6.24 -13.82 -0.53
CA ILE A 139 -6.57 -12.83 -1.55
C ILE A 139 -5.56 -11.72 -1.34
N LEU A 140 -4.43 -11.80 -2.04
CA LEU A 140 -3.57 -10.64 -2.24
C LEU A 140 -4.53 -9.61 -2.84
N PRO A 141 -4.72 -8.44 -2.19
CA PRO A 141 -5.43 -7.37 -2.86
C PRO A 141 -4.80 -7.21 -4.25
N PRO A 142 -5.60 -7.04 -5.31
CA PRO A 142 -5.06 -6.85 -6.65
C PRO A 142 -3.93 -5.80 -6.55
N PRO A 143 -2.78 -6.01 -7.22
CA PRO A 143 -1.65 -5.09 -7.12
C PRO A 143 -2.21 -3.69 -7.34
N ARG A 144 -2.17 -2.84 -6.30
CA ARG A 144 -2.82 -1.52 -6.35
C ARG A 144 -2.23 -0.81 -7.55
N THR A 145 -3.09 -0.58 -8.53
CA THR A 145 -2.75 0.05 -9.80
C THR A 145 -2.38 1.50 -9.53
N GLU A 146 -1.07 1.78 -9.50
CA GLU A 146 -0.45 3.11 -9.34
C GLU A 146 -0.85 3.87 -8.05
N PRO A 147 0.11 4.42 -7.29
CA PRO A 147 -0.20 5.20 -6.10
C PRO A 147 -1.08 6.39 -6.49
N GLN A 148 -2.32 6.41 -6.00
CA GLN A 148 -3.27 7.43 -6.37
C GLN A 148 -2.95 8.71 -5.60
N TRP A 149 -3.10 9.87 -6.24
CA TRP A 149 -2.76 11.16 -5.62
C TRP A 149 -3.59 11.46 -4.36
N TYR A 150 -4.77 10.85 -4.24
CA TYR A 150 -5.66 10.98 -3.08
C TYR A 150 -5.30 10.05 -1.93
N ASP A 151 -4.52 8.99 -2.14
CA ASP A 151 -4.03 8.13 -1.06
C ASP A 151 -3.23 8.96 -0.04
N LYS A 152 -2.42 9.91 -0.53
CA LYS A 152 -1.66 10.85 0.33
C LYS A 152 -2.54 11.76 1.19
N ILE A 153 -3.75 12.07 0.72
CA ILE A 153 -4.69 12.92 1.47
C ILE A 153 -5.42 12.08 2.51
N ILE A 154 -5.78 10.84 2.17
CA ILE A 154 -6.35 9.88 3.12
C ILE A 154 -5.32 9.60 4.23
N ASP A 155 -4.07 9.34 3.87
CA ASP A 155 -2.97 9.12 4.81
C ASP A 155 -2.75 10.34 5.73
N ALA A 156 -2.75 11.55 5.17
CA ALA A 156 -2.62 12.79 5.94
C ALA A 156 -3.83 13.07 6.85
N LEU A 157 -5.04 12.66 6.45
CA LEU A 157 -6.27 12.82 7.24
C LEU A 157 -6.37 11.78 8.36
N VAL A 158 -5.90 10.56 8.09
CA VAL A 158 -5.85 9.46 9.06
C VAL A 158 -4.66 9.61 10.03
N GLY A 159 -3.69 10.47 9.70
CA GLY A 159 -2.47 10.68 10.49
C GLY A 159 -1.46 9.53 10.35
N ASP A 160 -1.67 8.66 9.37
CA ASP A 160 -0.78 7.55 9.07
C ASP A 160 0.30 8.09 8.13
N ALA A 161 1.42 8.57 8.69
CA ALA A 161 2.58 8.93 7.91
C ALA A 161 2.97 7.72 7.03
N GLY A 162 3.31 7.98 5.77
CA GLY A 162 3.33 6.98 4.70
C GLY A 162 4.24 5.77 4.95
N PRO A 163 4.38 4.86 3.97
CA PRO A 163 5.21 3.66 4.11
C PRO A 163 6.67 3.96 4.50
N GLU A 164 7.15 5.19 4.30
CA GLU A 164 8.48 5.65 4.70
C GLU A 164 8.73 5.71 6.22
N THR A 165 7.70 5.85 7.05
CA THR A 165 7.86 5.93 8.52
C THR A 165 7.62 4.59 9.23
N LYS A 166 7.43 3.51 8.46
CA LYS A 166 7.08 2.19 8.98
C LYS A 166 8.21 1.18 8.81
N TYR A 167 8.28 0.22 9.72
CA TYR A 167 9.22 -0.89 9.65
C TYR A 167 8.53 -2.16 9.13
N ALA A 168 9.29 -2.95 8.37
CA ALA A 168 8.83 -4.25 7.89
C ALA A 168 8.84 -5.30 9.02
N LEU A 169 7.73 -6.01 9.18
CA LEU A 169 7.63 -7.18 10.06
C LEU A 169 8.15 -8.42 9.33
N ILE A 170 9.37 -8.82 9.67
CA ILE A 170 10.02 -10.01 9.12
C ILE A 170 10.04 -11.11 10.18
N CYS A 171 9.64 -12.32 9.81
CA CYS A 171 9.66 -13.46 10.73
C CYS A 171 11.10 -13.95 10.95
N ALA A 172 11.52 -14.15 12.20
CA ALA A 172 12.85 -14.65 12.52
C ALA A 172 13.11 -16.11 12.09
N HIS A 173 12.06 -16.92 11.91
CA HIS A 173 12.20 -18.33 11.53
C HIS A 173 12.14 -18.52 10.01
N CYS A 174 11.14 -17.96 9.32
CA CYS A 174 10.92 -18.22 7.89
C CYS A 174 11.21 -17.01 6.99
N PHE A 175 11.64 -15.88 7.55
CA PHE A 175 12.00 -14.64 6.85
C PHE A 175 10.90 -14.05 5.95
N ASN A 176 9.66 -14.53 6.06
CA ASN A 176 8.54 -13.98 5.32
C ASN A 176 8.16 -12.59 5.84
N HIS A 177 7.89 -11.66 4.93
CA HIS A 177 7.36 -10.34 5.22
C HIS A 177 5.86 -10.42 5.55
N ASN A 178 5.47 -9.93 6.73
CA ASN A 178 4.11 -10.03 7.27
C ASN A 178 3.39 -8.68 7.40
N GLY A 179 3.95 -7.60 6.81
CA GLY A 179 3.34 -6.27 6.79
C GLY A 179 4.25 -5.18 7.36
N LEU A 180 3.68 -3.99 7.51
CA LEU A 180 4.34 -2.79 8.01
C LEU A 180 3.80 -2.43 9.39
N VAL A 181 4.65 -1.89 10.27
CA VAL A 181 4.28 -1.41 11.60
C VAL A 181 4.86 -0.02 11.85
N ALA A 182 4.14 0.81 12.59
CA ALA A 182 4.60 2.14 12.99
C ALA A 182 5.86 2.06 13.86
N LYS A 183 6.66 3.14 13.87
CA LYS A 183 7.93 3.18 14.61
C LYS A 183 7.73 3.04 16.12
N GLU A 184 6.64 3.59 16.64
CA GLU A 184 6.30 3.60 18.06
C GLU A 184 5.93 2.20 18.56
N GLU A 185 5.35 1.38 17.68
CA GLU A 185 4.88 0.02 18.01
C GLU A 185 5.92 -1.07 17.69
N PHE A 186 6.93 -0.75 16.88
CA PHE A 186 7.90 -1.75 16.39
C PHE A 186 8.69 -2.46 17.49
N ASP A 187 8.96 -1.81 18.61
CA ASP A 187 9.74 -2.40 19.70
C ASP A 187 8.92 -3.34 20.60
N THR A 188 7.62 -3.11 20.70
CA THR A 188 6.69 -3.82 21.61
C THR A 188 5.85 -4.87 20.89
N ILE A 189 5.71 -4.77 19.57
CA ILE A 189 4.89 -5.70 18.80
C ILE A 189 5.43 -7.13 18.91
N GLN A 190 4.50 -8.05 19.16
CA GLN A 190 4.71 -9.50 19.11
C GLN A 190 3.61 -10.10 18.24
N TYR A 191 3.95 -11.13 17.46
CA TYR A 191 2.97 -11.71 16.55
C TYR A 191 3.27 -13.18 16.27
N ILE A 192 2.27 -13.93 15.85
CA ILE A 192 2.43 -15.29 15.34
C ILE A 192 2.50 -15.21 13.82
N CYS A 193 3.57 -15.73 13.22
CA CYS A 193 3.74 -15.68 11.78
C CYS A 193 2.61 -16.47 11.08
N PRO A 194 1.85 -15.87 10.14
CA PRO A 194 0.77 -16.57 9.46
C PRO A 194 1.26 -17.73 8.58
N ARG A 195 2.53 -17.69 8.13
CA ARG A 195 3.15 -18.71 7.27
C ARG A 195 3.65 -19.92 8.05
N CYS A 196 4.59 -19.75 8.99
CA CYS A 196 5.21 -20.87 9.73
C CYS A 196 4.66 -21.08 11.15
N LYS A 197 3.72 -20.25 11.60
CA LYS A 197 3.10 -20.30 12.94
C LYS A 197 4.07 -20.10 14.12
N GLN A 198 5.31 -19.70 13.85
CA GLN A 198 6.26 -19.35 14.90
C GLN A 198 5.85 -18.05 15.60
N PHE A 199 5.90 -18.04 16.94
CA PHE A 199 5.76 -16.84 17.73
C PHE A 199 7.03 -15.97 17.62
N ASN A 200 6.85 -14.72 17.21
CA ASN A 200 7.90 -13.71 17.13
C ASN A 200 7.76 -12.75 18.34
N PRO A 201 8.61 -12.89 19.36
CA PRO A 201 8.54 -12.06 20.57
C PRO A 201 8.95 -10.62 20.26
N SER A 202 8.53 -9.69 21.12
CA SER A 202 8.90 -8.29 21.00
C SER A 202 10.41 -8.09 21.20
N ARG A 203 10.96 -7.01 20.62
CA ARG A 203 12.38 -6.69 20.77
C ARG A 203 12.73 -6.42 22.22
N LYS A 204 11.83 -5.77 22.97
CA LYS A 204 12.00 -5.55 24.41
C LYS A 204 12.05 -6.86 25.19
N SER A 205 11.15 -7.81 24.91
CA SER A 205 11.17 -9.13 25.56
C SER A 205 12.44 -9.92 25.22
N LYS A 206 12.90 -9.86 23.96
CA LYS A 206 14.14 -10.50 23.54
C LYS A 206 15.37 -9.90 24.21
N LYS A 207 15.44 -8.56 24.31
CA LYS A 207 16.52 -7.87 25.03
C LYS A 207 16.54 -8.25 26.50
N ALA A 208 15.40 -8.19 27.18
CA ALA A 208 15.31 -8.59 28.58
C ALA A 208 15.75 -10.04 28.82
N ALA A 209 15.38 -10.97 27.92
CA ALA A 209 15.85 -12.36 27.99
C ALA A 209 17.37 -12.48 27.78
N ILE A 210 17.96 -11.68 26.89
CA ILE A 210 19.41 -11.64 26.68
C ILE A 210 20.12 -11.05 27.90
N ASP A 211 19.63 -9.94 28.44
CA ASP A 211 20.22 -9.24 29.58
C ASP A 211 20.28 -10.18 30.81
N GLN A 212 19.22 -10.96 31.06
CA GLN A 212 19.21 -11.99 32.12
C GLN A 212 20.25 -13.10 31.91
N VAL A 213 20.47 -13.52 30.67
CA VAL A 213 21.49 -14.53 30.33
C VAL A 213 22.91 -13.96 30.47
N VAL A 214 23.10 -12.69 30.13
CA VAL A 214 24.40 -12.01 30.26
C VAL A 214 24.75 -11.81 31.73
N GLU A 215 23.81 -11.37 32.56
CA GLU A 215 24.03 -11.14 33.99
C GLU A 215 24.38 -12.45 34.73
N SER A 216 23.65 -13.53 34.43
CA SER A 216 23.95 -14.86 34.99
C SER A 216 25.27 -15.47 34.48
N THR A 217 25.79 -15.03 33.33
CA THR A 217 27.11 -15.44 32.83
C THR A 217 28.23 -14.62 33.48
N GLN A 218 27.98 -13.34 33.79
CA GLN A 218 28.92 -12.49 34.52
C GLN A 218 29.09 -12.93 35.98
N GLU A 219 28.02 -13.37 36.66
CA GLU A 219 28.13 -13.92 38.02
C GLU A 219 28.91 -15.23 38.06
N LYS A 220 28.70 -16.14 37.09
CA LYS A 220 29.47 -17.40 36.98
C LYS A 220 30.94 -17.18 36.67
N ASN A 221 31.27 -16.16 35.86
CA ASN A 221 32.67 -15.79 35.61
C ASN A 221 33.34 -15.12 36.81
N LYS A 222 32.58 -14.55 37.75
CA LYS A 222 33.11 -13.93 38.96
C LYS A 222 33.42 -14.95 40.06
N GLU A 223 32.73 -16.10 40.08
CA GLU A 223 33.06 -17.22 40.98
C GLU A 223 34.21 -18.10 40.47
N ASN A 224 34.44 -18.14 39.15
CA ASN A 224 35.57 -18.88 38.56
C ASN A 224 36.90 -18.11 38.53
N ASP A 225 36.94 -16.85 38.97
CA ASP A 225 38.17 -16.02 39.01
C ASP A 225 38.93 -16.11 40.35
N LEU A 226 38.74 -17.21 41.09
CA LEU A 226 39.40 -17.48 42.37
C LEU A 226 39.89 -18.93 42.48
N SER A 227 40.44 -19.48 41.40
CA SER A 227 41.48 -20.51 41.48
C SER A 227 42.19 -20.69 40.14
N VAL A 228 43.51 -20.41 40.16
CA VAL A 228 44.54 -20.77 39.16
C VAL A 228 44.54 -19.95 37.87
N VAL A 229 45.23 -18.81 37.91
CA VAL A 229 45.86 -18.23 36.71
C VAL A 229 47.25 -18.86 36.60
N GLU A 230 47.40 -19.89 35.77
CA GLU A 230 48.69 -20.13 35.12
C GLU A 230 48.81 -19.03 34.05
N GLU A 231 49.86 -18.21 34.16
CA GLU A 231 50.18 -17.17 33.19
C GLU A 231 50.56 -17.83 31.85
N GLU A 232 49.57 -18.14 31.01
CA GLU A 232 49.85 -18.45 29.60
C GLU A 232 50.21 -17.15 28.86
N ASP A 233 51.38 -17.17 28.23
CA ASP A 233 51.96 -16.08 27.46
C ASP A 233 50.95 -15.51 26.44
N PRO A 234 50.60 -14.20 26.51
CA PRO A 234 49.59 -13.59 25.66
C PRO A 234 49.83 -13.76 24.16
N GLU A 235 51.09 -13.98 23.72
CA GLU A 235 51.37 -14.24 22.31
C GLU A 235 50.77 -15.56 21.82
N GLN A 236 50.77 -16.62 22.65
CA GLN A 236 50.21 -17.92 22.29
C GLN A 236 48.68 -17.89 22.24
N VAL A 237 48.05 -17.09 23.10
CA VAL A 237 46.59 -16.87 23.10
C VAL A 237 46.16 -16.14 21.84
N ILE A 238 46.92 -15.13 21.40
CA ILE A 238 46.66 -14.40 20.16
C ILE A 238 46.83 -15.32 18.94
N GLU A 239 47.83 -16.22 18.95
CA GLU A 239 48.04 -17.16 17.86
C GLU A 239 46.91 -18.20 17.76
N LYS A 240 46.46 -18.76 18.91
CA LYS A 240 45.28 -19.64 18.97
C LYS A 240 44.01 -18.93 18.50
N LEU A 241 43.78 -17.68 18.92
CA LEU A 241 42.63 -16.88 18.48
C LEU A 241 42.67 -16.56 16.98
N LYS A 242 43.85 -16.27 16.42
CA LYS A 242 44.01 -16.07 14.97
C LYS A 242 43.73 -17.35 14.19
N ALA A 243 44.21 -18.50 14.67
CA ALA A 243 43.94 -19.80 14.05
C ALA A 243 42.43 -20.13 14.08
N GLN A 244 41.75 -19.84 15.19
CA GLN A 244 40.30 -20.03 15.34
C GLN A 244 39.49 -19.11 14.40
N ILE A 245 39.89 -17.85 14.27
CA ILE A 245 39.25 -16.90 13.34
C ILE A 245 39.47 -17.33 11.88
N GLU A 246 40.62 -17.94 11.57
CA GLU A 246 40.91 -18.42 10.21
C GLU A 246 40.07 -19.67 9.86
N SER A 247 39.84 -20.61 10.80
CA SER A 247 38.94 -21.75 10.55
C SER A 247 37.49 -21.31 10.37
N ASP A 248 37.02 -20.36 11.17
CA ASP A 248 35.63 -19.88 11.09
C ASP A 248 35.34 -19.14 9.78
N LYS A 249 36.35 -18.49 9.17
CA LYS A 249 36.19 -17.85 7.85
C LYS A 249 35.90 -18.87 6.75
N GLU A 250 36.47 -20.07 6.80
CA GLU A 250 36.20 -21.12 5.82
C GLU A 250 34.81 -21.76 5.99
N GLU A 251 34.28 -21.81 7.22
CA GLU A 251 32.93 -22.34 7.48
C GLU A 251 31.79 -21.33 7.28
N THR A 252 32.09 -20.03 7.17
CA THR A 252 31.05 -19.02 6.97
C THR A 252 30.30 -19.21 5.64
N ILE A 253 28.99 -18.94 5.69
CA ILE A 253 28.07 -19.02 4.54
C ILE A 253 28.61 -18.24 3.32
N GLY A 254 29.36 -17.15 3.55
CA GLY A 254 30.01 -16.36 2.50
C GLY A 254 31.12 -17.08 1.74
N ALA A 255 31.86 -17.99 2.37
CA ALA A 255 32.87 -18.83 1.70
C ALA A 255 32.20 -19.90 0.81
N ARG A 256 31.18 -20.58 1.34
CA ARG A 256 30.37 -21.60 0.62
C ARG A 256 29.65 -21.08 -0.63
N VAL A 257 29.32 -19.78 -0.66
CA VAL A 257 28.72 -19.13 -1.84
C VAL A 257 29.77 -18.81 -2.90
N ARG A 258 31.00 -18.48 -2.49
CA ARG A 258 32.12 -18.21 -3.41
C ARG A 258 32.65 -19.48 -4.07
N GLN A 259 32.76 -20.61 -3.35
CA GLN A 259 33.17 -21.88 -3.96
C GLN A 259 32.19 -22.37 -5.04
N ARG A 260 30.87 -22.23 -4.84
CA ARG A 260 29.88 -22.62 -5.85
C ARG A 260 29.97 -21.82 -7.15
N HIS A 261 30.43 -20.57 -7.09
CA HIS A 261 30.62 -19.75 -8.29
C HIS A 261 31.91 -20.08 -9.06
N ILE A 262 32.88 -20.75 -8.43
CA ILE A 262 34.16 -21.13 -9.05
C ILE A 262 34.06 -22.50 -9.74
N GLU A 263 33.17 -23.39 -9.30
CA GLU A 263 32.97 -24.72 -9.90
C GLU A 263 32.06 -24.70 -11.15
N GLU A 264 31.43 -23.56 -11.48
CA GLU A 264 30.54 -23.38 -12.64
C GLU A 264 31.19 -22.63 -13.83
N GLU A 265 32.48 -22.28 -13.77
CA GLU A 265 33.31 -21.83 -14.91
C GLU A 265 34.25 -22.92 -15.41
#